data_AF-D1C0Y2-F1
#
_entry.id   AF-D1C0Y2-F1
#
_cell.length_a   1.000
_cell.length_b   1.000
_cell.length_c   1.000
_cell.angle_alpha   90.00
_cell.angle_beta   90.00
_cell.angle_gamma   90.00
#
_symmetry.space_group_name_H-M   'P 1'
#
loop_
_entity.id
_entity.type
_entity.pdbx_description
1 polymer ?
#
loop_
_entity_poly.entity_id
_entity_poly.type
_entity_poly.pdbx_seq_one_letter_code
_entity_poly.pdbx_strand_id
1 'polypeptide(L)'
;MTSRDVVVLARTASARLRDAACKEKGTVWNAAEAEMEAATTNTELLTAAEPLLEVCWSECPVRNACLEWARIDQYTGVAGGHVLNKGKPRNVMNSRAAMAS
;
A
#
# COMPACT_ATOMS: atom_id res chain seq x y z
N MET A 1 20.77 12.62 4.68
CA MET A 1 20.56 11.16 4.52
C MET A 1 21.22 10.76 3.22
N THR A 2 22.13 9.79 3.25
CA THR A 2 22.86 9.35 2.06
C THR A 2 22.11 8.24 1.32
N SER A 3 22.47 7.97 0.06
CA SER A 3 21.90 6.84 -0.70
C SER A 3 22.07 5.49 0.01
N ARG A 4 23.18 5.31 0.76
CA ARG A 4 23.43 4.09 1.54
C ARG A 4 22.48 3.95 2.73
N ASP A 5 22.17 5.04 3.42
CA ASP A 5 21.23 5.03 4.56
C ASP A 5 19.82 4.62 4.11
N VAL A 6 19.39 5.12 2.94
CA VAL A 6 18.09 4.79 2.32
C VAL A 6 17.99 3.29 2.03
N VAL A 7 19.03 2.70 1.44
CA VAL A 7 19.07 1.26 1.12
C VAL A 7 19.01 0.39 2.39
N VAL A 8 19.69 0.80 3.47
CA VAL A 8 19.68 0.07 4.75
C VAL A 8 18.29 0.12 5.40
N LEU A 9 17.64 1.28 5.38
CA LEU A 9 16.27 1.43 5.89
C LEU A 9 15.27 0.60 5.08
N ALA A 10 15.34 0.67 3.75
CA ALA A 10 14.47 -0.11 2.87
C ALA A 10 14.62 -1.62 3.13
N ARG A 11 15.85 -2.14 3.22
CA ARG A 11 16.11 -3.56 3.53
C ARG A 11 15.59 -3.97 4.90
N THR A 12 15.79 -3.13 5.91
CA THR A 12 15.32 -3.40 7.28
C THR A 12 13.79 -3.46 7.33
N ALA A 13 13.12 -2.55 6.61
CA ALA A 13 11.68 -2.54 6.53
C ALA A 13 11.14 -3.75 5.72
N SER A 14 11.78 -4.11 4.59
CA SER A 14 11.44 -5.31 3.82
C SER A 14 11.62 -6.60 4.62
N ALA A 15 12.60 -6.68 5.51
CA ALA A 15 12.78 -7.84 6.39
C ALA A 15 11.56 -8.08 7.30
N ARG A 16 10.85 -7.01 7.69
CA ARG A 16 9.61 -7.08 8.48
C ARG A 16 8.40 -7.45 7.64
N LEU A 17 8.46 -7.29 6.31
CA LEU A 17 7.34 -7.64 5.42
C LEU A 17 7.11 -9.16 5.29
N ARG A 18 8.03 -10.00 5.79
CA ARG A 18 7.82 -11.46 5.86
C ARG A 18 6.56 -11.85 6.66
N ASP A 19 6.15 -10.99 7.59
CA ASP A 19 4.97 -11.17 8.43
C ASP A 19 3.74 -10.42 7.88
N ALA A 20 3.82 -9.85 6.68
CA ALA A 20 2.69 -9.16 6.07
C ALA A 20 1.57 -10.15 5.70
N ALA A 21 0.33 -9.80 6.01
CA ALA A 21 -0.85 -10.62 5.67
C ALA A 21 -1.02 -10.81 4.15
N CYS A 22 -0.43 -9.93 3.33
CA CYS A 22 -0.48 -10.00 1.88
C CYS A 22 0.61 -10.87 1.22
N LYS A 23 1.56 -11.46 1.97
CA LYS A 23 2.76 -12.12 1.44
C LYS A 23 2.52 -13.21 0.37
N GLU A 24 1.35 -13.83 0.38
CA GLU A 24 0.95 -14.90 -0.55
C GLU A 24 -0.21 -14.49 -1.48
N LYS A 25 -0.57 -13.20 -1.48
CA LYS A 25 -1.71 -12.65 -2.26
C LYS A 25 -1.27 -11.92 -3.52
N GLY A 26 -0.07 -12.21 -4.04
CA GLY A 26 0.54 -11.47 -5.15
C GLY A 26 -0.32 -11.38 -6.41
N THR A 27 -1.06 -12.43 -6.77
CA THR A 27 -1.98 -12.39 -7.92
C THR A 27 -3.11 -11.38 -7.76
N VAL A 28 -3.73 -11.35 -6.58
CA VAL A 28 -4.79 -10.38 -6.24
C VAL A 28 -4.23 -8.96 -6.21
N TRP A 29 -3.02 -8.81 -5.65
CA TRP A 29 -2.32 -7.53 -5.57
C TRP A 29 -2.04 -6.96 -6.96
N ASN A 30 -1.45 -7.76 -7.85
CA ASN A 30 -1.10 -7.35 -9.20
C ASN A 30 -2.34 -6.99 -10.04
N ALA A 31 -3.41 -7.78 -9.93
CA ALA A 31 -4.64 -7.52 -10.66
C ALA A 31 -5.25 -6.17 -10.26
N ALA A 32 -5.36 -5.93 -8.96
CA ALA A 32 -5.94 -4.72 -8.45
C ALA A 32 -5.05 -3.48 -8.67
N GLU A 33 -3.73 -3.61 -8.62
CA GLU A 33 -2.83 -2.50 -8.98
C GLU A 33 -2.90 -2.15 -10.47
N ALA A 34 -3.11 -3.13 -11.35
CA ALA A 34 -3.36 -2.86 -12.77
C ALA A 34 -4.69 -2.12 -12.99
N GLU A 35 -5.75 -2.50 -12.26
CA GLU A 35 -7.04 -1.77 -12.29
C GLU A 35 -6.89 -0.35 -11.72
N MET A 36 -6.12 -0.18 -10.65
CA MET A 36 -5.80 1.14 -10.09
C MET A 36 -5.02 2.02 -11.08
N GLU A 37 -4.11 1.44 -11.87
CA GLU A 37 -3.37 2.15 -12.91
C GLU A 37 -4.28 2.60 -14.05
N ALA A 38 -5.26 1.76 -14.42
CA ALA A 38 -6.25 2.07 -15.47
C ALA A 38 -7.34 3.06 -15.02
N ALA A 39 -7.54 3.23 -13.70
CA ALA A 39 -8.58 4.08 -13.15
C ALA A 39 -8.42 5.55 -13.56
N THR A 40 -9.50 6.15 -14.07
CA THR A 40 -9.54 7.55 -14.51
C THR A 40 -10.16 8.49 -13.49
N THR A 41 -10.88 7.92 -12.52
CA THR A 41 -11.55 8.64 -11.43
C THR A 41 -11.05 8.16 -10.06
N ASN A 42 -11.24 9.00 -9.03
CA ASN A 42 -10.93 8.59 -7.67
C ASN A 42 -11.85 7.45 -7.17
N THR A 43 -13.08 7.36 -7.69
CA THR A 43 -14.02 6.29 -7.34
C THR A 43 -13.53 4.94 -7.87
N GLU A 44 -13.20 4.85 -9.16
CA GLU A 44 -12.65 3.63 -9.78
C GLU A 44 -11.37 3.17 -9.06
N LEU A 45 -10.50 4.11 -8.73
CA LEU A 45 -9.27 3.82 -8.00
C LEU A 45 -9.55 3.23 -6.61
N LEU A 46 -10.53 3.78 -5.88
CA LEU A 46 -10.88 3.29 -4.54
C LEU A 46 -11.53 1.90 -4.61
N THR A 47 -12.41 1.68 -5.58
CA THR A 47 -13.01 0.37 -5.83
C THR A 47 -11.95 -0.69 -6.15
N ALA A 48 -10.99 -0.38 -7.04
CA ALA A 48 -9.89 -1.28 -7.34
C ALA A 48 -8.99 -1.53 -6.11
N ALA A 49 -8.76 -0.52 -5.27
CA ALA A 49 -7.90 -0.64 -4.09
C ALA A 49 -8.55 -1.35 -2.89
N GLU A 50 -9.90 -1.41 -2.83
CA GLU A 50 -10.68 -1.97 -1.72
C GLU A 50 -10.19 -3.34 -1.21
N PRO A 51 -10.03 -4.38 -2.06
CA PRO A 51 -9.59 -5.70 -1.58
C PRO A 51 -8.21 -5.68 -0.91
N LEU A 52 -7.30 -4.79 -1.31
CA LEU A 52 -5.97 -4.65 -0.73
C LEU A 52 -6.02 -3.89 0.60
N LEU A 53 -6.87 -2.86 0.65
CA LEU A 53 -7.09 -2.08 1.86
C LEU A 53 -7.69 -2.96 2.96
N GLU A 54 -8.65 -3.81 2.63
CA GLU A 54 -9.22 -4.78 3.58
C GLU A 54 -8.15 -5.70 4.17
N VAL A 55 -7.29 -6.31 3.35
CA VAL A 55 -6.16 -7.13 3.84
C VAL A 55 -5.24 -6.34 4.77
N CYS A 56 -5.03 -5.05 4.49
CA CYS A 56 -4.23 -4.20 5.35
C CYS A 56 -4.90 -3.96 6.71
N TRP A 57 -6.20 -3.71 6.78
CA TRP A 57 -6.89 -3.31 8.02
C TRP A 57 -7.35 -4.49 8.87
N SER A 58 -7.67 -5.65 8.27
CA SER A 58 -8.20 -6.80 8.98
C SER A 58 -7.12 -7.57 9.75
N GLU A 59 -5.97 -7.80 9.13
CA GLU A 59 -5.07 -8.89 9.56
C GLU A 59 -3.58 -8.52 9.60
N CYS A 60 -3.18 -7.37 9.04
CA CYS A 60 -1.75 -7.12 8.83
C CYS A 60 -1.05 -6.56 10.09
N PRO A 61 -0.07 -7.28 10.68
CA PRO A 61 0.62 -6.82 11.90
C PRO A 61 1.70 -5.76 11.62
N VAL A 62 2.09 -5.59 10.36
CA VAL A 62 3.26 -4.77 9.97
C VAL A 62 2.90 -3.51 9.19
N ARG A 63 1.64 -3.04 9.30
CA ARG A 63 1.13 -1.89 8.54
C ARG A 63 2.00 -0.65 8.61
N ASN A 64 2.47 -0.29 9.81
CA ASN A 64 3.31 0.90 10.00
C ASN A 64 4.67 0.74 9.34
N ALA A 65 5.29 -0.45 9.47
CA ALA A 65 6.57 -0.74 8.80
C ALA A 65 6.41 -0.79 7.27
N CYS A 66 5.29 -1.30 6.78
CA CYS A 66 4.93 -1.34 5.37
C CYS A 66 4.74 0.07 4.78
N LEU A 67 4.02 0.95 5.48
CA LEU A 67 3.86 2.34 5.04
C LEU A 67 5.19 3.09 5.02
N GLU A 68 6.06 2.85 6.01
CA GLU A 68 7.38 3.48 6.06
C GLU A 68 8.30 3.00 4.94
N TRP A 69 8.34 1.68 4.70
CA TRP A 69 9.02 1.11 3.53
C TRP A 69 8.54 1.79 2.23
N ALA A 70 7.22 1.87 2.04
CA ALA A 70 6.63 2.41 0.82
C ALA A 70 6.93 3.90 0.61
N ARG A 71 7.04 4.69 1.68
CA ARG A 71 7.48 6.08 1.63
C ARG A 71 8.93 6.20 1.18
N ILE A 72 9.81 5.40 1.76
CA ILE A 72 11.25 5.41 1.45
C ILE A 72 11.50 4.95 0.01
N ASP A 73 10.80 3.90 -0.42
CA ASP A 73 10.96 3.29 -1.74
C ASP A 73 10.22 4.07 -2.85
N GLN A 74 9.49 5.14 -2.50
CA GLN A 74 8.64 5.89 -3.42
C GLN A 74 7.63 4.99 -4.14
N TYR A 75 7.05 4.04 -3.42
CA TYR A 75 6.11 3.06 -3.95
C TYR A 75 4.81 3.70 -4.43
N THR A 76 4.26 3.21 -5.54
CA THR A 76 2.93 3.56 -6.05
C THR A 76 2.09 2.29 -6.02
N GLY A 77 0.92 2.34 -5.38
CA GLY A 77 0.11 1.16 -5.09
C GLY A 77 -0.54 1.25 -3.71
N VAL A 78 -0.90 0.11 -3.12
CA VAL A 78 -1.44 0.06 -1.74
C VAL A 78 -0.36 -0.38 -0.75
N ALA A 79 -0.16 0.39 0.32
CA ALA A 79 0.74 0.01 1.41
C ALA A 79 0.26 0.55 2.75
N GLY A 80 0.32 -0.29 3.80
CA GLY A 80 -0.06 0.08 5.17
C GLY A 80 -1.53 0.51 5.34
N GLY A 81 -2.41 0.17 4.41
CA GLY A 81 -3.80 0.62 4.39
C GLY A 81 -4.01 2.00 3.76
N HIS A 82 -3.07 2.44 2.91
CA HIS A 82 -3.17 3.68 2.15
C HIS A 82 -2.93 3.43 0.65
N VAL A 83 -3.67 4.15 -0.19
CA VAL A 83 -3.35 4.30 -1.61
C VAL A 83 -2.24 5.35 -1.75
N LEU A 84 -1.11 4.97 -2.33
CA LEU A 84 0.09 5.81 -2.47
C LEU A 84 0.37 6.15 -3.93
N ASN A 85 0.92 7.35 -4.14
CA ASN A 85 1.58 7.77 -5.37
C ASN A 85 2.98 8.26 -5.00
N LYS A 86 4.02 7.58 -5.47
CA LYS A 86 5.42 7.90 -5.16
C LYS A 86 5.67 8.06 -3.65
N GLY A 87 5.20 7.09 -2.88
CA GLY A 87 5.33 7.04 -1.42
C GLY A 87 4.42 8.01 -0.66
N LYS A 88 3.60 8.82 -1.34
CA LYS A 88 2.72 9.81 -0.70
C LYS A 88 1.27 9.34 -0.74
N PRO A 89 0.53 9.39 0.39
CA PRO A 89 -0.90 9.11 0.39
C PRO A 89 -1.63 9.99 -0.63
N ARG A 90 -2.42 9.35 -1.48
CA ARG A 90 -3.37 10.09 -2.32
C ARG A 90 -4.50 10.61 -1.44
N ASN A 91 -4.91 11.86 -1.67
CA ASN A 91 -6.14 12.38 -1.07
C ASN A 91 -7.34 11.82 -1.85
N VAL A 92 -7.59 10.52 -1.66
CA VAL A 92 -8.74 9.79 -2.18
C VAL A 92 -9.72 9.72 -1.03
N MET A 93 -10.56 10.76 -0.96
CA MET A 93 -11.59 11.08 0.04
C MET A 93 -11.78 9.99 1.11
N ASN A 94 -11.09 10.16 2.25
CA ASN A 94 -11.25 9.44 3.50
C ASN A 94 -11.56 7.93 3.36
N SER A 95 -10.53 7.11 3.10
CA SER A 95 -10.60 5.63 2.90
C SER A 95 -11.25 4.82 4.02
N ARG A 96 -11.74 5.46 5.09
CA ARG A 96 -12.48 4.84 6.19
C ARG A 96 -13.98 5.20 6.21
N ALA A 97 -14.37 6.30 5.55
CA ALA A 97 -15.77 6.72 5.45
C ALA A 97 -16.50 6.05 4.28
N ALA A 98 -15.78 5.69 3.22
CA ALA A 98 -16.35 5.03 2.03
C ALA A 98 -16.69 3.54 2.26
N MET A 99 -16.08 2.88 3.25
CA MET A 99 -16.27 1.44 3.55
C MET A 99 -17.31 1.18 4.65
N ALA A 100 -17.93 2.23 5.20
CA ALA A 100 -18.85 2.16 6.34
C ALA A 100 -20.29 2.61 5.99
N SER A 101 -20.63 2.68 4.70
CA SER A 101 -21.97 3.06 4.20
C SER A 101 -22.58 1.94 3.38
#